data_AF-A0A554JAH5-F1
#
_entry.id   AF-A0A554JAH5-F1
#
_cell.length_a   1.000
_cell.length_b   1.000
_cell.length_c   1.000
_cell.angle_alpha   90.00
_cell.angle_beta   90.00
_cell.angle_gamma   90.00
#
_symmetry.space_group_name_H-M   'P 1'
#
loop_
_entity.id
_entity.type
_entity.pdbx_description
1 polymer ?
#
loop_
_entity_poly.entity_id
_entity_poly.type
_entity_poly.pdbx_seq_one_letter_code
_entity_poly.pdbx_strand_id
1 'polypeptide(L)'
;MIETDKKPNRNYSYESARVMSVAFELGFIIALPIVLLGLGGKWLDTKYGTGYYIYIGIALAIILTSFWMYSRFKAFIDKLKEAAKGVGKDSEKK
;
A
#
# COMPACT_ATOMS: atom_id res chain seq x y z
N MET A 1 38.20 16.52 26.32
CA MET A 1 37.07 17.00 25.49
C MET A 1 37.08 16.16 24.23
N ILE A 2 36.07 15.31 24.01
CA ILE A 2 35.93 14.57 22.74
C ILE A 2 34.65 15.06 22.11
N GLU A 3 34.79 15.93 21.12
CA GLU A 3 33.71 16.37 20.26
C GLU A 3 33.63 15.37 19.11
N THR A 4 32.63 14.49 19.14
CA THR A 4 32.35 13.59 18.03
C THR A 4 31.76 14.41 16.88
N ASP A 5 32.60 14.76 15.91
CA ASP A 5 32.22 15.36 14.62
C ASP A 5 31.38 14.35 13.82
N LYS A 6 30.05 14.46 13.97
CA LYS A 6 29.09 13.68 13.19
C LYS A 6 28.95 14.35 11.82
N LYS A 7 29.82 13.97 10.88
CA LYS A 7 29.76 14.47 9.50
C LYS A 7 28.35 14.30 8.91
N PRO A 8 27.74 15.36 8.35
CA PRO A 8 26.41 15.25 7.74
C PRO A 8 26.49 14.36 6.49
N ASN A 9 25.91 13.16 6.60
CA ASN A 9 25.76 12.21 5.49
C ASN A 9 24.90 12.86 4.38
N ARG A 10 25.52 13.27 3.26
CA ARG A 10 24.86 13.95 2.14
C ARG A 10 23.92 13.07 1.30
N ASN A 11 23.55 11.88 1.77
CA ASN A 11 22.61 10.97 1.08
C ASN A 11 21.12 11.26 1.35
N TYR A 12 20.78 12.30 2.10
CA TYR A 12 19.38 12.66 2.36
C TYR A 12 18.56 12.91 1.09
N SER A 13 19.14 13.49 0.02
CA SER A 13 18.34 13.85 -1.17
C SER A 13 17.78 12.63 -1.91
N TYR A 14 18.56 11.53 -2.02
CA TYR A 14 18.11 10.30 -2.66
C TYR A 14 17.19 9.46 -1.76
N GLU A 15 17.45 9.45 -0.45
CA GLU A 15 16.60 8.76 0.52
C GLU A 15 15.22 9.43 0.62
N SER A 16 15.19 10.76 0.68
CA SER A 16 13.95 11.56 0.71
C SER A 16 13.10 11.31 -0.53
N ALA A 17 13.73 11.31 -1.71
CA ALA A 17 13.04 11.05 -2.98
C ALA A 17 12.47 9.61 -3.04
N ARG A 18 13.20 8.62 -2.50
CA ARG A 18 12.73 7.24 -2.44
C ARG A 18 11.55 7.07 -1.47
N VAL A 19 11.63 7.65 -0.28
CA VAL A 19 10.53 7.63 0.69
C VAL A 19 9.30 8.34 0.13
N MET A 20 9.49 9.48 -0.55
CA MET A 20 8.41 10.20 -1.22
C MET A 20 7.76 9.35 -2.32
N SER A 21 8.55 8.66 -3.15
CA SER A 21 8.02 7.78 -4.20
C SER A 21 7.16 6.65 -3.63
N VAL A 22 7.61 6.02 -2.54
CA VAL A 22 6.84 4.96 -1.87
C VAL A 22 5.55 5.53 -1.27
N ALA A 23 5.62 6.70 -0.63
CA ALA A 23 4.42 7.36 -0.10
C ALA A 23 3.41 7.70 -1.19
N PHE A 24 3.87 8.17 -2.36
CA PHE A 24 3.01 8.42 -3.52
C PHE A 24 2.38 7.15 -4.07
N GLU A 25 3.15 6.07 -4.20
CA GLU A 25 2.63 4.78 -4.70
C GLU A 25 1.55 4.21 -3.78
N LEU A 26 1.78 4.25 -2.46
CA LEU A 26 0.80 3.87 -1.44
C LEU A 26 -0.43 4.78 -1.48
N GLY A 27 -0.23 6.09 -1.60
CA GLY A 27 -1.30 7.07 -1.72
C GLY A 27 -2.17 6.82 -2.95
N PHE A 28 -1.56 6.53 -4.10
CA PHE A 28 -2.28 6.24 -5.34
C PHE A 28 -3.09 4.94 -5.25
N ILE A 29 -2.51 3.89 -4.64
CA ILE A 29 -3.19 2.61 -4.42
C ILE A 29 -4.47 2.75 -3.60
N ILE A 30 -4.50 3.67 -2.62
CA ILE A 30 -5.66 3.91 -1.76
C ILE A 30 -6.61 4.93 -2.39
N ALA A 31 -6.09 6.02 -2.95
CA ALA A 31 -6.88 7.11 -3.49
C ALA A 31 -7.68 6.70 -4.74
N LEU A 32 -7.07 5.89 -5.62
CA LEU A 32 -7.69 5.48 -6.88
C LEU A 32 -9.04 4.77 -6.66
N PRO A 33 -9.15 3.68 -5.86
CA PRO A 33 -10.43 3.01 -5.63
C PRO A 33 -11.44 3.89 -4.89
N ILE A 34 -11.01 4.70 -3.92
CA ILE A 34 -11.91 5.61 -3.18
C ILE A 34 -12.52 6.63 -4.13
N VAL A 35 -11.71 7.26 -4.99
CA VAL A 35 -12.19 8.28 -5.93
C VAL A 35 -13.06 7.65 -7.02
N LEU A 36 -12.65 6.52 -7.60
CA LEU A 36 -13.44 5.82 -8.61
C LEU A 36 -14.82 5.40 -8.09
N LEU A 37 -14.86 4.76 -6.93
CA LEU A 37 -16.10 4.22 -6.37
C LEU A 37 -16.94 5.28 -5.68
N GLY A 38 -16.31 6.31 -5.11
CA GLY A 38 -17.00 7.49 -4.58
C GLY A 38 -17.68 8.30 -5.69
N LEU A 39 -16.98 8.55 -6.80
CA LEU A 39 -17.57 9.21 -7.98
C LEU A 39 -18.62 8.32 -8.65
N GLY A 40 -18.37 7.01 -8.77
CA GLY A 40 -19.34 6.05 -9.28
C GLY A 40 -20.61 6.00 -8.43
N GLY A 41 -20.47 5.99 -7.10
CA GLY A 41 -21.57 6.07 -6.16
C GLY A 41 -22.37 7.36 -6.30
N LYS A 42 -21.68 8.51 -6.40
CA LYS A 42 -22.32 9.83 -6.63
C LYS A 42 -23.06 9.90 -7.97
N TRP A 43 -22.49 9.31 -9.02
CA TRP A 43 -23.13 9.25 -10.34
C TRP A 43 -24.40 8.40 -10.31
N LEU A 44 -24.37 7.26 -9.61
CA LEU A 44 -25.56 6.44 -9.34
C LEU A 44 -26.61 7.21 -8.52
N ASP A 45 -26.19 7.90 -7.46
CA ASP A 45 -27.04 8.76 -6.62
C ASP A 45 -27.80 9.79 -7.48
N THR A 46 -27.07 10.45 -8.40
CA THR A 46 -27.62 11.46 -9.31
C THR A 46 -28.59 10.85 -10.33
N LYS A 47 -28.33 9.61 -10.77
CA LYS A 47 -29.17 8.91 -11.76
C LYS A 47 -30.47 8.36 -11.14
N TYR A 48 -30.42 7.88 -9.90
CA TYR A 48 -31.57 7.24 -9.23
C TYR A 48 -32.29 8.18 -8.25
N GLY A 49 -31.81 9.40 -8.05
CA GLY A 49 -32.49 10.44 -7.25
C GLY A 49 -32.63 10.10 -5.76
N THR A 50 -31.83 9.17 -5.25
CA THR A 50 -31.82 8.75 -3.84
C THR A 50 -30.45 9.04 -3.28
N GLY A 51 -30.36 9.48 -2.01
CA GLY A 51 -29.12 9.94 -1.38
C GLY A 51 -28.30 8.84 -0.68
N TYR A 52 -28.59 7.57 -0.93
CA TYR A 52 -28.02 6.43 -0.20
C TYR A 52 -26.91 5.70 -0.97
N TYR A 53 -26.84 5.87 -2.29
CA TYR A 53 -25.87 5.15 -3.13
C TYR A 53 -24.45 5.65 -2.91
N ILE A 54 -24.25 6.87 -2.43
CA ILE A 54 -22.93 7.35 -2.03
C ILE A 54 -22.35 6.53 -0.86
N TYR A 55 -23.17 6.17 0.13
CA TYR A 55 -22.73 5.33 1.26
C TYR A 55 -22.43 3.90 0.82
N ILE A 56 -23.24 3.36 -0.11
CA ILE A 56 -23.00 2.05 -0.72
C ILE A 56 -21.70 2.08 -1.53
N GLY A 57 -21.43 3.15 -2.27
CA GLY A 57 -20.19 3.34 -3.02
C GLY A 57 -18.95 3.37 -2.13
N ILE A 58 -19.02 4.08 -1.00
CA ILE A 58 -17.94 4.12 0.01
C ILE A 58 -17.76 2.75 0.67
N ALA A 59 -18.85 2.08 1.06
CA ALA A 59 -18.79 0.74 1.65
C ALA A 59 -18.19 -0.28 0.68
N LEU A 60 -18.60 -0.25 -0.59
CA LEU A 60 -18.00 -1.05 -1.65
C LEU A 60 -16.52 -0.73 -1.83
N ALA A 61 -16.12 0.54 -1.77
CA ALA A 61 -14.71 0.94 -1.86
C ALA A 61 -13.87 0.30 -0.77
N ILE A 62 -14.34 0.33 0.47
CA ILE A 62 -13.65 -0.29 1.60
C ILE A 62 -13.54 -1.80 1.36
N ILE A 63 -14.64 -2.48 1.04
CA ILE A 63 -14.66 -3.93 0.82
C ILE A 63 -13.73 -4.33 -0.32
N LEU A 64 -13.79 -3.63 -1.46
CA LEU A 64 -12.97 -3.92 -2.63
C LEU A 64 -11.48 -3.73 -2.31
N THR A 65 -11.16 -2.64 -1.61
CA THR A 65 -9.78 -2.36 -1.18
C THR A 65 -9.28 -3.41 -0.20
N SER A 66 -10.10 -3.80 0.79
CA SER A 66 -9.75 -4.85 1.75
C SER A 66 -9.53 -6.21 1.09
N PHE A 67 -10.40 -6.60 0.16
CA PHE A 67 -10.29 -7.89 -0.53
C PHE A 67 -9.06 -7.94 -1.44
N TRP A 68 -8.83 -6.86 -2.20
CA TRP A 68 -7.67 -6.76 -3.08
C TRP A 68 -6.37 -6.72 -2.28
N MET A 69 -6.33 -5.96 -1.18
CA MET A 69 -5.19 -5.89 -0.28
C MET A 69 -4.91 -7.25 0.36
N TYR A 70 -5.92 -7.99 0.82
CA TYR A 70 -5.76 -9.34 1.37
C TYR A 70 -5.07 -10.29 0.38
N SER A 71 -5.48 -10.27 -0.90
CA SER A 71 -4.83 -11.07 -1.96
C SER A 71 -3.36 -10.71 -2.13
N ARG A 72 -3.03 -9.42 -2.09
CA ARG A 72 -1.66 -8.92 -2.22
C ARG A 72 -0.79 -9.29 -1.02
N PHE A 73 -1.33 -9.17 0.19
CA PHE A 73 -0.65 -9.58 1.43
C PHE A 73 -0.37 -11.08 1.44
N LYS A 74 -1.34 -11.91 1.01
CA LYS A 74 -1.13 -13.35 0.91
C LYS A 74 0.04 -13.69 -0.02
N ALA A 75 0.11 -13.06 -1.19
CA ALA A 75 1.22 -13.26 -2.13
C ALA A 75 2.58 -12.83 -1.53
N PHE A 76 2.60 -11.77 -0.72
CA PHE A 76 3.81 -11.38 0.01
C PHE A 76 4.20 -12.40 1.09
N ILE A 77 3.25 -12.88 1.88
CA ILE A 77 3.47 -13.88 2.92
C ILE A 77 3.96 -15.19 2.31
N ASP A 78 3.40 -15.62 1.17
CA ASP A 78 3.82 -16.83 0.46
C ASP A 78 5.28 -16.71 -0.02
N LYS A 79 5.67 -15.54 -0.57
CA LYS A 79 7.08 -15.26 -0.92
C LYS A 79 8.02 -15.29 0.28
N LEU A 80 7.61 -14.72 1.42
CA LEU A 80 8.41 -14.76 2.66
C LEU A 80 8.55 -16.19 3.18
N LYS A 81 7.49 -17.00 3.08
CA LYS A 81 7.49 -18.41 3.49
C LYS A 81 8.41 -19.26 2.61
N GLU A 82 8.45 -19.00 1.30
CA GLU A 82 9.40 -19.64 0.39
C GLU A 82 10.85 -19.22 0.67
N ALA A 83 11.11 -17.93 0.90
CA ALA A 83 12.43 -17.45 1.28
C ALA A 83 12.92 -18.10 2.59
N ALA A 84 12.05 -18.18 3.61
CA ALA A 84 12.38 -18.82 4.89
C ALA A 84 12.60 -20.35 4.76
N LYS A 85 11.89 -21.02 3.84
CA LYS A 85 12.13 -22.45 3.53
C LYS A 85 13.40 -22.69 2.72
N GLY A 86 13.81 -21.75 1.87
CA GLY A 86 15.06 -21.83 1.10
C GLY A 86 16.31 -21.75 1.98
N VAL A 87 16.30 -20.93 3.03
CA VAL A 87 17.44 -20.76 3.94
C VAL A 87 17.69 -21.99 4.82
N GLY A 88 16.67 -22.81 5.10
CA GLY A 88 16.83 -24.01 5.92
C GLY A 88 17.52 -25.19 5.23
N LYS A 89 17.68 -25.16 3.90
CA LYS A 89 18.15 -26.32 3.12
C LYS A 89 19.62 -26.28 2.70
N ASP A 90 20.27 -25.12 2.80
CA ASP A 90 21.70 -24.95 2.46
C ASP A 90 22.65 -25.23 3.64
N SER A 91 22.13 -25.23 4.88
CA SER A 91 22.94 -25.46 6.09
C SER A 91 23.17 -26.94 6.42
N GLU A 92 22.55 -27.88 5.70
CA GLU A 92 22.66 -29.33 5.96
C GLU A 92 23.62 -30.05 4.97
N LYS A 93 24.17 -29.34 3.98
CA LYS A 93 25.09 -29.89 2.99
C LYS A 93 26.47 -29.23 2.99
N LYS A 94 27.03 -28.95 4.17
CA LYS A 94 28.44 -28.61 4.31
C LYS A 94 29.12 -29.45 5.38
#